data_AF-A0A6M1SGP0-F1
#
_entry.id   AF-A0A6M1SGP0-F1
#
_cell.length_a   1.000
_cell.length_b   1.000
_cell.length_c   1.000
_cell.angle_alpha   90.00
_cell.angle_beta   90.00
_cell.angle_gamma   90.00
#
_symmetry.space_group_name_H-M   'P 1'
#
loop_
_entity.id
_entity.type
_entity.pdbx_description
1 polymer ?
#
loop_
_entity_poly.entity_id
_entity_poly.type
_entity_poly.pdbx_seq_one_letter_code
_entity_poly.pdbx_strand_id
1 'polypeptide(L)'
;RACANLKRFSGQRVSFLTGLALVDTRQQRHQVHIETFDVVFRTLRDAEIERYVALEQPLDSAGSFRMEGLGITLFERLEGRDPNALIGLPLIALCDMLRQAGMDPLGTA
;
A
#
# COMPACT_ATOMS: atom_id res chain seq x y z
N ARG A 1 7.31 -19.00 -3.85
CA ARG A 1 7.74 -17.69 -3.29
C ARG A 1 6.62 -17.04 -2.47
N ALA A 2 5.40 -16.90 -3.02
CA ALA A 2 4.25 -16.32 -2.32
C ALA A 2 3.96 -16.94 -0.94
N CYS A 3 3.82 -18.27 -0.85
CA CYS A 3 3.55 -18.93 0.44
C CYS A 3 4.65 -18.66 1.48
N ALA A 4 5.92 -18.63 1.07
CA ALA A 4 7.04 -18.37 1.99
C ALA A 4 7.02 -16.93 2.53
N ASN A 5 6.65 -15.95 1.70
CA ASN A 5 6.48 -14.57 2.14
C ASN A 5 5.34 -14.45 3.16
N LEU A 6 4.18 -15.06 2.86
CA LEU A 6 3.04 -15.05 3.78
C LEU A 6 3.33 -15.78 5.09
N LYS A 7 4.09 -16.88 5.08
CA LYS A 7 4.59 -17.52 6.30
C LYS A 7 5.47 -16.59 7.13
N ARG A 8 6.33 -15.79 6.48
CA ARG A 8 7.17 -14.79 7.16
C ARG A 8 6.35 -13.64 7.76
N PHE A 9 5.23 -13.30 7.14
CA PHE A 9 4.36 -12.22 7.61
C PHE A 9 3.36 -12.68 8.68
N SER A 10 3.04 -13.97 8.75
CA SER A 10 2.13 -14.55 9.73
C SER A 10 2.41 -14.07 11.16
N GLY A 11 1.42 -13.44 11.79
CA GLY A 11 1.51 -12.89 13.15
C GLY A 11 2.46 -11.70 13.31
N GLN A 12 2.93 -11.09 12.22
CA GLN A 12 3.85 -9.95 12.24
C GLN A 12 3.15 -8.63 11.90
N ARG A 13 3.75 -7.54 12.38
CA ARG A 13 3.55 -6.20 11.82
C ARG A 13 4.51 -6.01 10.66
N VAL A 14 3.99 -5.65 9.49
CA VAL A 14 4.77 -5.42 8.28
C VAL A 14 4.54 -3.99 7.80
N SER A 15 5.61 -3.21 7.72
CA SER A 15 5.58 -1.83 7.24
C SER A 15 5.82 -1.78 5.73
N PHE A 16 4.91 -1.11 5.02
CA PHE A 16 5.00 -0.79 3.60
C PHE A 16 5.38 0.68 3.47
N LEU A 17 6.42 0.96 2.68
CA LEU A 17 6.89 2.31 2.41
C LEU A 17 6.62 2.62 0.95
N THR A 18 5.77 3.61 0.70
CA THR A 18 5.40 4.03 -0.65
C THR A 18 5.98 5.41 -0.91
N GLY A 19 6.98 5.45 -1.79
CA GLY A 19 7.61 6.69 -2.24
C GLY A 19 6.74 7.41 -3.25
N LEU A 20 6.58 8.72 -3.08
CA LEU A 20 5.89 9.63 -3.98
C LEU A 20 6.83 10.77 -4.35
N ALA A 21 6.87 11.12 -5.63
CA ALA A 21 7.52 12.32 -6.12
C ALA A 21 6.59 13.11 -7.05
N LEU A 22 6.45 14.40 -6.79
CA LEU A 22 5.77 15.35 -7.69
C LEU A 22 6.81 16.30 -8.28
N VAL A 23 6.93 16.34 -9.60
CA VAL A 23 7.85 17.24 -10.31
C VAL A 23 7.02 18.29 -11.07
N ASP A 24 7.13 19.55 -10.65
CA ASP A 24 6.54 20.68 -11.36
C ASP A 24 7.56 21.29 -12.32
N THR A 25 7.43 20.95 -13.60
CA THR A 25 8.31 21.42 -14.68
C THR A 25 8.10 22.89 -15.03
N ARG A 26 6.96 23.50 -14.65
CA ARG A 26 6.66 24.92 -14.89
C ARG A 26 7.49 25.81 -13.97
N GLN A 27 7.68 25.37 -12.73
CA GLN A 27 8.43 26.09 -11.70
C GLN A 27 9.82 25.51 -11.44
N GLN A 28 10.20 24.41 -12.11
CA GLN A 28 11.46 23.68 -11.88
C GLN A 28 11.63 23.26 -10.41
N ARG A 29 10.54 22.79 -9.79
CA ARG A 29 10.51 22.36 -8.38
C ARG A 29 10.07 20.90 -8.29
N HIS A 30 10.49 20.24 -7.23
CA HIS A 30 9.99 18.91 -6.90
C HIS A 30 9.65 18.80 -5.41
N GLN A 31 8.74 17.89 -5.11
CA GLN A 31 8.38 17.46 -3.76
C GLN A 31 8.54 15.94 -3.71
N VAL A 32 9.03 15.42 -2.59
CA VAL A 32 9.14 13.99 -2.34
C VAL A 32 8.50 13.67 -1.00
N HIS A 33 7.87 12.50 -0.91
CA HIS A 33 7.24 12.01 0.31
C HIS A 33 7.37 10.50 0.38
N ILE A 34 7.47 9.98 1.60
CA ILE A 34 7.39 8.54 1.87
C ILE A 34 6.23 8.36 2.83
N GLU A 35 5.19 7.67 2.35
CA GLU A 35 4.08 7.28 3.21
C GLU A 35 4.34 5.88 3.77
N THR A 36 4.20 5.73 5.08
CA THR A 36 4.34 4.43 5.74
C THR A 36 2.95 3.88 6.07
N PHE A 37 2.72 2.63 5.72
CA PHE A 37 1.49 1.92 6.01
C PHE A 37 1.79 0.58 6.66
N ASP A 38 1.28 0.36 7.87
CA ASP A 38 1.51 -0.85 8.64
C ASP A 38 0.34 -1.82 8.51
N VAL A 39 0.67 -3.07 8.19
CA VAL A 39 -0.27 -4.19 8.12
C VAL A 39 0.07 -5.16 9.23
N VAL A 40 -0.89 -5.42 10.11
CA VAL A 40 -0.76 -6.45 11.14
C VAL A 40 -1.47 -7.70 10.64
N PHE A 41 -0.70 -8.76 10.42
CA PHE A 41 -1.21 -10.04 9.95
C PHE A 41 -1.75 -10.87 11.11
N ARG A 42 -2.83 -11.60 10.84
CA ARG A 42 -3.27 -12.68 11.74
C ARG A 42 -2.18 -13.75 11.80
N THR A 43 -2.23 -14.60 12.82
CA THR A 43 -1.54 -15.89 12.75
C THR A 43 -2.22 -16.77 11.70
N LEU A 44 -1.52 -17.03 10.61
CA LEU A 44 -2.01 -17.81 9.47
C LEU A 44 -1.56 -19.27 9.57
N ARG A 45 -2.47 -20.20 9.29
CA ARG A 45 -2.13 -21.61 9.10
C ARG A 45 -1.67 -21.86 7.66
N ASP A 46 -0.85 -22.89 7.48
CA ASP A 46 -0.34 -23.28 6.15
C ASP A 46 -1.47 -23.50 5.13
N ALA A 47 -2.57 -24.15 5.54
CA ALA A 47 -3.73 -24.38 4.68
C ALA A 47 -4.44 -23.08 4.25
N GLU A 48 -4.46 -22.05 5.10
CA GLU A 48 -5.03 -20.74 4.75
C GLU A 48 -4.15 -20.04 3.71
N ILE A 49 -2.82 -20.10 3.90
CA ILE A 49 -1.84 -19.50 2.99
C ILE A 49 -1.92 -20.15 1.61
N GLU A 50 -1.93 -21.49 1.55
CA GLU A 50 -2.01 -22.23 0.29
C GLU A 50 -3.32 -21.97 -0.44
N ARG A 51 -4.44 -21.97 0.30
CA ARG A 51 -5.76 -21.68 -0.26
C ARG A 51 -5.82 -20.26 -0.81
N TYR A 52 -5.30 -19.28 -0.06
CA TYR A 52 -5.24 -17.89 -0.50
C TYR A 52 -4.43 -17.75 -1.78
N VAL A 53 -3.21 -18.30 -1.82
CA VAL A 53 -2.32 -18.21 -2.99
C VAL A 53 -2.93 -18.89 -4.22
N ALA A 54 -3.63 -20.02 -4.04
CA ALA A 54 -4.32 -20.70 -5.13
C ALA A 54 -5.48 -19.88 -5.71
N LEU A 55 -6.22 -19.15 -4.88
CA LEU A 55 -7.36 -18.33 -5.32
C LEU A 55 -6.92 -17.00 -5.93
N GLU A 56 -6.04 -16.26 -5.25
CA GLU A 56 -5.63 -14.91 -5.67
C GLU A 56 -4.51 -14.95 -6.70
N GLN A 57 -3.66 -15.96 -6.72
CA GLN A 57 -2.45 -15.98 -7.56
C GLN A 57 -1.66 -14.65 -7.49
N PRO A 58 -1.26 -14.16 -6.28
CA PRO A 58 -0.64 -12.85 -6.09
C PRO A 58 0.86 -12.88 -6.44
N LEU A 59 1.21 -13.44 -7.61
CA LEU A 59 2.59 -13.74 -8.00
C LEU A 59 3.38 -12.49 -8.37
N ASP A 60 2.69 -11.44 -8.82
CA ASP A 60 3.28 -10.16 -9.22
C ASP A 60 3.08 -9.05 -8.17
N SER A 61 2.45 -9.36 -7.02
CA SER A 61 2.16 -8.38 -5.98
C SER A 61 3.30 -8.25 -4.98
N ALA A 62 3.68 -7.01 -4.65
CA ALA A 62 4.60 -6.73 -3.56
C ALA A 62 4.06 -7.32 -2.24
N GLY A 63 4.85 -8.14 -1.57
CA GLY A 63 4.40 -8.82 -0.34
C GLY A 63 3.48 -10.03 -0.55
N SER A 64 3.19 -10.42 -1.80
CA SER A 64 2.42 -11.64 -2.11
C SER A 64 0.99 -11.65 -1.56
N PHE A 65 0.36 -10.48 -1.44
CA PHE A 65 -1.07 -10.31 -1.20
C PHE A 65 -1.62 -9.13 -2.00
N ARG A 66 -2.94 -9.06 -2.11
CA ARG A 66 -3.70 -7.95 -2.71
C ARG A 66 -4.76 -7.45 -1.74
N MET A 67 -4.63 -6.22 -1.27
CA MET A 67 -5.55 -5.62 -0.30
C MET A 67 -6.97 -5.48 -0.88
N GLU A 68 -7.05 -5.22 -2.18
CA GLU A 68 -8.26 -4.98 -2.95
C GLU A 68 -9.06 -6.25 -3.25
N GLY A 69 -8.46 -7.43 -2.99
CA GLY A 69 -9.08 -8.74 -3.17
C GLY A 69 -9.22 -9.48 -1.84
N LEU A 70 -8.96 -10.79 -1.85
CA LEU A 70 -9.06 -11.61 -0.64
C LEU A 70 -7.99 -11.30 0.42
N GLY A 71 -7.04 -10.39 0.16
CA GLY A 71 -5.94 -10.10 1.09
C GLY A 71 -6.44 -9.60 2.45
N ILE A 72 -7.58 -8.91 2.49
CA ILE A 72 -8.21 -8.47 3.75
C ILE A 72 -8.46 -9.62 4.73
N THR A 73 -8.64 -10.85 4.24
CA THR A 73 -8.85 -12.04 5.09
C THR A 73 -7.59 -12.46 5.86
N LEU A 74 -6.41 -11.94 5.50
CA LEU A 74 -5.12 -12.27 6.12
C LEU A 74 -4.75 -11.31 7.26
N PHE A 75 -5.43 -10.16 7.36
CA PHE A 75 -5.05 -9.07 8.25
C PHE A 75 -5.89 -9.06 9.52
N GLU A 76 -5.27 -8.67 10.62
CA GLU A 76 -5.93 -8.36 11.89
C GLU A 76 -6.32 -6.89 11.97
N ARG A 77 -5.39 -6.00 11.59
CA ARG A 77 -5.62 -4.55 11.51
C ARG A 77 -4.70 -3.89 10.50
N LEU A 78 -5.12 -2.70 10.07
CA LEU A 78 -4.43 -1.84 9.13
C LEU A 78 -4.23 -0.48 9.76
N GLU A 79 -3.01 0.07 9.68
CA GLU A 79 -2.63 1.29 10.36
C GLU A 79 -1.84 2.20 9.41
N GLY A 80 -2.39 3.37 9.11
CA GLY A 80 -1.74 4.35 8.28
C GLY A 80 -2.66 5.53 7.99
N ARG A 81 -2.06 6.62 7.50
CA ARG A 81 -2.81 7.84 7.16
C ARG A 81 -3.72 7.62 5.95
N ASP A 82 -3.24 6.86 4.97
CA ASP A 82 -3.87 6.71 3.66
C ASP A 82 -3.88 5.25 3.21
N PRO A 83 -5.06 4.59 3.09
CA PRO A 83 -5.13 3.22 2.58
C PRO A 83 -4.61 3.09 1.14
N ASN A 84 -4.66 4.15 0.33
CA ASN A 84 -4.13 4.12 -1.04
C ASN A 84 -2.60 3.99 -1.07
N ALA A 85 -1.91 4.34 0.02
CA ALA A 85 -0.48 4.10 0.12
C ALA A 85 -0.15 2.60 0.05
N LEU A 86 -1.00 1.74 0.62
CA LEU A 86 -0.82 0.28 0.56
C LEU A 86 -1.16 -0.29 -0.83
N ILE A 87 -2.11 0.34 -1.54
CA ILE A 87 -2.42 0.05 -2.95
C ILE A 87 -1.23 0.43 -3.86
N GLY A 88 -0.56 1.54 -3.55
CA GLY A 88 0.69 1.93 -4.22
C GLY A 88 0.83 3.43 -4.52
N LEU A 89 -0.12 4.28 -4.11
CA LEU A 89 -0.02 5.73 -4.30
C LEU A 89 -0.65 6.48 -3.12
N PRO A 90 0.12 7.24 -2.32
CA PRO A 90 -0.41 8.01 -1.20
C PRO A 90 -1.16 9.26 -1.72
N LEU A 91 -2.43 9.08 -2.05
CA LEU A 91 -3.34 10.09 -2.59
C LEU A 91 -3.55 11.28 -1.65
N ILE A 92 -3.60 11.08 -0.33
CA ILE A 92 -3.75 12.21 0.60
C ILE A 92 -2.53 13.14 0.47
N ALA A 93 -1.32 12.58 0.50
CA ALA A 93 -0.09 13.35 0.31
C ALA A 93 -0.01 13.96 -1.09
N LEU A 94 -0.39 13.23 -2.13
CA LEU A 94 -0.43 13.75 -3.50
C LEU A 94 -1.37 14.94 -3.64
N CYS A 95 -2.57 14.87 -3.08
CA CYS A 95 -3.53 15.99 -3.08
C CYS A 95 -2.96 17.22 -2.36
N ASP A 96 -2.25 17.04 -1.24
CA ASP A 96 -1.56 18.13 -0.55
C ASP A 96 -0.48 18.76 -1.43
N MET A 97 0.34 17.94 -2.10
CA MET A 97 1.39 18.42 -3.01
C MET A 97 0.83 19.14 -4.24
N LEU A 98 -0.26 18.63 -4.82
CA LEU A 98 -0.94 19.20 -5.98
C LEU A 98 -1.54 20.58 -5.65
N ARG A 99 -2.20 20.72 -4.49
CA ARG A 99 -2.66 22.02 -3.99
C ARG A 99 -1.52 23.03 -3.85
N GLN A 100 -0.38 22.60 -3.30
CA GLN A 100 0.82 23.45 -3.19
C GLN A 100 1.41 23.84 -4.56
N ALA A 101 1.23 23.00 -5.59
CA ALA A 101 1.60 23.28 -6.98
C ALA A 101 0.54 24.09 -7.75
N GLY A 102 -0.49 24.60 -7.07
CA GLY A 102 -1.58 25.37 -7.66
C GLY A 102 -2.54 24.54 -8.52
N MET A 103 -2.59 23.23 -8.31
CA MET A 103 -3.51 22.30 -8.98
C MET A 103 -4.40 21.63 -7.95
N ASP A 104 -5.48 22.28 -7.52
CA ASP A 104 -6.43 21.63 -6.61
C ASP A 104 -7.19 20.52 -7.37
N PRO A 105 -7.15 19.26 -6.90
CA PRO A 105 -7.92 18.18 -7.51
C PRO A 105 -9.43 18.43 -7.56
N LEU A 106 -9.97 19.32 -6.72
CA LEU A 106 -11.38 19.72 -6.73
C LEU A 106 -11.67 20.86 -7.71
N GLY A 107 -10.66 21.41 -8.39
CA GLY A 107 -10.78 22.59 -9.23
C GLY A 107 -10.64 23.90 -8.45
N THR A 108 -10.68 25.02 -9.18
CA THR A 108 -10.81 26.35 -8.59
C THR A 108 -12.29 26.68 -8.49
N ALA A 109 -12.74 27.15 -7.32
CA ALA A 109 -14.06 27.75 -7.17
C ALA A 109 -14.18 29.02 -8.03
#